data_AF-A0A377PU14-F1
#
_entry.id   AF-A0A377PU14-F1
#
_cell.length_a   1.000
_cell.length_b   1.000
_cell.length_c   1.000
_cell.angle_alpha   90.00
_cell.angle_beta   90.00
_cell.angle_gamma   90.00
#
_symmetry.space_group_name_H-M   'P 1'
#
loop_
_entity.id
_entity.type
_entity.pdbx_description
1 polymer ?
#
loop_
_entity_poly.entity_id
_entity_poly.type
_entity_poly.pdbx_seq_one_letter_code
_entity_poly.pdbx_strand_id
1 'polypeptide(L)'
;MSLENNLQKITDKLAKDQSSIISAFRLEMLYKKYKVLFFMVISVVSFVIIFYAISSYQIKQTREKSNQILSKLYKIPASDETSNEQKKLEAELQIIAPSLYDFYIYTNLQRLSNAQLLQEENLSKLKKLTESKNELIATLATYQYTVISQDLKSMESFQSKWLNKKDKDTLNNNDILKDRLTLQAAYIYMQNNNIQKAHQLLDSITPKENNQYVLKTARELIHYGVGMDKDIVESSQIKE
;
A
#
# COMPACT_ATOMS: atom_id res chain seq x y z
N MET A 1 -15.34 28.81 -75.38
CA MET A 1 -14.73 28.83 -74.03
C MET A 1 -14.05 30.18 -73.90
N SER A 2 -14.70 31.07 -73.15
CA SER A 2 -14.49 32.51 -73.19
C SER A 2 -13.14 32.89 -72.56
N LEU A 3 -12.55 33.96 -73.09
CA LEU A 3 -11.39 34.67 -72.55
C LEU A 3 -11.55 34.94 -71.03
N GLU A 4 -12.80 35.13 -70.62
CA GLU A 4 -13.27 35.29 -69.25
C GLU A 4 -12.89 34.13 -68.32
N ASN A 5 -13.05 32.87 -68.76
CA ASN A 5 -12.66 31.71 -67.96
C ASN A 5 -11.14 31.56 -67.80
N ASN A 6 -10.37 32.03 -68.78
CA ASN A 6 -8.90 32.03 -68.70
C ASN A 6 -8.39 33.18 -67.83
N LEU A 7 -9.00 34.37 -67.94
CA LEU A 7 -8.72 35.51 -67.07
C LEU A 7 -9.06 35.18 -65.62
N GLN A 8 -10.21 34.55 -65.37
CA GLN A 8 -10.65 34.15 -64.03
C GLN A 8 -9.70 33.11 -63.39
N LYS A 9 -9.24 32.13 -64.17
CA LYS A 9 -8.20 31.17 -63.71
C LYS A 9 -6.86 31.84 -63.41
N ILE A 10 -6.48 32.87 -64.16
CA ILE A 10 -5.24 33.62 -63.91
C ILE A 10 -5.38 34.47 -62.65
N THR A 11 -6.50 35.16 -62.45
CA THR A 11 -6.78 35.90 -61.21
C THR A 11 -6.88 35.00 -59.98
N ASP A 12 -7.47 33.80 -60.10
CA ASP A 12 -7.57 32.86 -58.98
C ASP A 12 -6.20 32.29 -58.60
N LYS A 13 -5.33 32.02 -59.60
CA LYS A 13 -3.93 31.64 -59.33
C LYS A 13 -3.16 32.77 -58.64
N LEU A 14 -3.30 34.01 -59.12
CA LEU A 14 -2.65 35.17 -58.53
C LEU A 14 -3.15 35.43 -57.10
N ALA A 15 -4.44 35.27 -56.83
CA ALA A 15 -5.02 35.41 -55.49
C ALA A 15 -4.53 34.30 -54.54
N LYS A 16 -4.41 33.06 -55.04
CA LYS A 16 -3.87 31.94 -54.27
C LYS A 16 -2.38 32.15 -53.94
N ASP A 17 -1.58 32.58 -54.91
CA ASP A 17 -0.16 32.86 -54.70
C ASP A 17 0.04 34.06 -53.75
N GLN A 18 -0.77 35.10 -53.87
CA GLN A 18 -0.76 36.24 -52.95
C GLN A 18 -1.15 35.83 -51.53
N SER A 19 -2.16 34.97 -51.37
CA SER A 19 -2.54 34.40 -50.07
C SER A 19 -1.42 33.56 -49.46
N SER A 20 -0.73 32.74 -50.27
CA SER A 20 0.42 31.95 -49.84
C SER A 20 1.59 32.85 -49.41
N ILE A 21 1.91 33.91 -50.16
CA ILE A 21 2.97 34.87 -49.82
C ILE A 21 2.62 35.63 -48.53
N ILE A 22 1.37 36.09 -48.37
CA ILE A 22 0.93 36.78 -47.16
C ILE A 22 0.97 35.86 -45.95
N SER A 23 0.59 34.59 -46.11
CA SER A 23 0.69 33.60 -45.04
C SER A 23 2.14 33.30 -44.65
N ALA A 24 3.05 33.24 -45.62
CA ALA A 24 4.48 33.09 -45.38
C ALA A 24 5.07 34.30 -44.64
N PHE A 25 4.69 35.53 -45.02
CA PHE A 25 5.09 36.75 -44.31
C PHE A 25 4.52 36.81 -42.88
N ARG A 26 3.29 36.38 -42.67
CA ARG A 26 2.69 36.27 -41.31
C ARG A 26 3.44 35.23 -40.47
N LEU A 27 3.80 34.09 -41.03
CA LEU A 27 4.62 33.07 -40.35
C LEU A 27 6.02 33.59 -40.05
N GLU A 28 6.65 34.33 -40.95
CA GLU A 28 7.96 34.94 -40.72
C GLU A 28 7.89 36.00 -39.60
N MET A 29 6.82 36.81 -39.56
CA MET A 29 6.62 37.81 -38.51
C MET A 29 6.35 37.16 -37.15
N LEU A 30 5.53 36.09 -37.12
CA LEU A 30 5.29 35.29 -35.91
C LEU A 30 6.56 34.59 -35.45
N TYR A 31 7.33 34.02 -36.37
CA TYR A 31 8.63 33.41 -36.07
C TYR A 31 9.58 34.46 -35.49
N LYS A 32 9.76 35.62 -36.11
CA LYS A 32 10.63 36.68 -35.57
C LYS A 32 10.20 37.15 -34.19
N LYS A 33 8.90 37.28 -33.93
CA LYS A 33 8.36 37.73 -32.63
C LYS A 33 8.48 36.67 -31.53
N TYR A 34 8.29 35.39 -31.87
CA TYR A 34 8.20 34.30 -30.91
C TYR A 34 9.34 33.28 -30.99
N LYS A 35 10.39 33.54 -31.78
CA LYS A 35 11.56 32.66 -31.96
C LYS A 35 12.11 32.19 -30.60
N VAL A 36 12.24 33.12 -29.65
CA VAL A 36 12.73 32.83 -28.29
C VAL A 36 11.78 31.91 -27.52
N LEU A 37 10.46 32.14 -27.58
CA LEU A 37 9.47 31.25 -26.96
C LEU A 37 9.49 29.85 -27.61
N PHE A 38 9.65 29.77 -28.93
CA PHE A 38 9.71 28.50 -29.65
C PHE A 38 10.94 27.68 -29.22
N PHE A 39 12.10 28.32 -29.11
CA PHE A 39 13.31 27.68 -28.57
C PHE A 39 13.16 27.29 -27.09
N MET A 40 12.48 28.11 -26.29
CA MET A 40 12.18 27.77 -24.89
C MET A 40 11.30 26.52 -24.79
N VAL A 41 10.23 26.44 -25.57
CA VAL A 41 9.34 25.26 -25.61
C VAL A 41 10.09 24.02 -26.10
N ILE A 42 10.87 24.13 -27.18
CA ILE A 42 11.69 23.00 -27.69
C ILE A 42 12.71 22.55 -26.64
N SER A 43 13.33 23.50 -25.93
CA SER A 43 14.29 23.19 -24.86
C SER A 43 13.61 22.45 -23.72
N VAL A 44 12.47 22.94 -23.22
CA VAL A 44 11.70 22.29 -22.15
C VAL A 44 11.26 20.88 -22.58
N VAL A 45 10.72 20.73 -23.80
CA VAL A 45 10.31 19.42 -24.31
C VAL A 45 11.51 18.47 -24.41
N SER A 46 12.65 18.94 -24.90
CA SER A 46 13.89 18.15 -24.96
C SER A 46 14.33 17.71 -23.57
N PHE A 47 14.31 18.60 -22.57
CA PHE A 47 14.66 18.27 -21.19
C PHE A 47 13.71 17.23 -20.59
N VAL A 48 12.40 17.37 -20.82
CA VAL A 48 11.39 16.41 -20.36
C VAL A 48 11.65 15.02 -20.97
N ILE A 49 11.90 14.94 -22.28
CA ILE A 49 12.19 13.68 -22.96
C ILE A 49 13.46 13.03 -22.41
N ILE A 50 14.54 13.81 -22.24
CA ILE A 50 15.81 13.32 -21.68
C ILE A 50 15.60 12.82 -20.24
N PHE A 51 14.86 13.58 -19.42
CA PHE A 51 14.54 13.20 -18.04
C PHE A 51 13.75 11.88 -17.99
N TYR A 52 12.72 11.72 -18.82
CA TYR A 52 11.96 10.47 -18.90
C TYR A 52 12.82 9.30 -19.39
N ALA A 53 13.69 9.51 -20.38
CA ALA A 53 14.58 8.47 -20.88
C ALA A 53 15.54 7.98 -19.77
N ILE A 54 16.22 8.91 -19.10
CA ILE A 54 17.14 8.61 -17.99
C ILE A 54 16.39 7.93 -16.84
N SER A 55 15.24 8.48 -16.43
CA SER A 55 14.42 7.92 -15.35
C SER A 55 13.96 6.49 -15.67
N SER A 56 13.46 6.27 -16.89
CA SER A 56 12.99 4.93 -17.32
C SER A 56 14.11 3.90 -17.35
N TYR A 57 15.32 4.30 -17.76
CA TYR A 57 16.50 3.44 -17.77
C TYR A 57 16.91 3.07 -16.35
N GLN A 58 16.98 4.05 -15.44
CA GLN A 58 17.30 3.80 -14.03
C GLN A 58 16.25 2.90 -13.37
N ILE A 59 14.96 3.13 -13.62
CA ILE A 59 13.89 2.28 -13.08
C ILE A 59 14.03 0.84 -13.55
N LYS A 60 14.31 0.61 -14.85
CA LYS A 60 14.53 -0.74 -15.39
C LYS A 60 15.74 -1.41 -14.74
N GLN A 61 16.86 -0.70 -14.66
CA GLN A 61 18.09 -1.23 -14.07
C GLN A 61 17.90 -1.55 -12.58
N THR A 62 17.23 -0.68 -11.82
CA THR A 62 16.92 -0.91 -10.41
C THR A 62 16.01 -2.12 -10.24
N ARG A 63 14.96 -2.26 -11.05
CA ARG A 63 14.06 -3.43 -11.01
C ARG A 63 14.82 -4.73 -11.27
N GLU A 64 15.63 -4.76 -12.32
CA GLU A 64 16.41 -5.94 -12.68
C GLU A 64 17.40 -6.32 -11.57
N LYS A 65 18.16 -5.35 -11.04
CA LYS A 65 19.06 -5.56 -9.90
C LYS A 65 18.31 -6.06 -8.66
N SER A 66 17.18 -5.44 -8.32
CA SER A 66 16.39 -5.84 -7.16
C SER A 66 15.84 -7.27 -7.28
N ASN A 67 15.41 -7.68 -8.49
CA ASN A 67 14.98 -9.06 -8.75
C ASN A 67 16.15 -10.04 -8.66
N GLN A 68 17.32 -9.69 -9.18
CA GLN A 68 18.51 -10.51 -9.05
C GLN A 68 18.91 -10.69 -7.58
N ILE A 69 18.94 -9.62 -6.79
CA ILE A 69 19.23 -9.69 -5.34
C ILE A 69 18.20 -10.57 -4.63
N LEU A 70 16.91 -10.35 -4.89
CA LEU A 70 15.85 -11.14 -4.28
C LEU A 70 15.95 -12.64 -4.64
N SER A 71 16.27 -12.94 -5.90
CA SER A 71 16.48 -14.33 -6.33
C SER A 71 17.71 -14.98 -5.68
N LYS A 72 18.75 -14.20 -5.36
CA LYS A 72 19.89 -14.68 -4.57
C LYS A 72 19.49 -14.93 -3.12
N LEU A 73 18.77 -14.01 -2.50
CA LEU A 73 18.26 -14.17 -1.13
C LEU A 73 17.42 -15.44 -0.97
N TYR A 74 16.50 -15.73 -1.90
CA TYR A 74 15.68 -16.95 -1.83
C TYR A 74 16.45 -18.26 -2.09
N LYS A 75 17.66 -18.20 -2.63
CA LYS A 75 18.53 -19.38 -2.81
C LYS A 75 19.38 -19.68 -1.57
N ILE A 76 19.50 -18.74 -0.64
CA ILE A 76 20.22 -18.96 0.61
C ILE A 76 19.42 -19.98 1.44
N PRO A 77 20.02 -21.11 1.85
CA PRO A 77 19.33 -22.08 2.69
C PRO A 77 18.89 -21.48 4.02
N ALA A 78 17.74 -21.89 4.53
CA ALA A 78 17.23 -21.43 5.83
C ALA A 78 18.19 -21.74 7.01
N SER A 79 19.06 -22.75 6.86
CA SER A 79 20.10 -23.08 7.83
C SER A 79 21.24 -22.06 7.89
N ASP A 80 21.40 -21.22 6.86
CA ASP A 80 22.45 -20.22 6.72
C ASP A 80 21.91 -18.78 6.90
N GLU A 81 20.76 -18.64 7.58
CA GLU A 81 20.03 -17.36 7.77
C GLU A 81 20.85 -16.26 8.47
N THR A 82 22.02 -16.60 9.02
CA THR A 82 22.94 -15.69 9.71
C THR A 82 24.19 -15.37 8.89
N SER A 83 24.25 -15.76 7.61
CA SER A 83 25.42 -15.54 6.77
C SER A 83 25.68 -14.05 6.53
N ASN A 84 26.96 -13.67 6.48
CA ASN A 84 27.38 -12.31 6.11
C ASN A 84 26.90 -11.93 4.71
N GLU A 85 26.73 -12.92 3.82
CA GLU A 85 26.22 -12.72 2.47
C GLU A 85 24.76 -12.27 2.48
N GLN A 86 23.89 -12.94 3.25
CA GLN A 86 22.49 -12.54 3.37
C GLN A 86 22.35 -11.10 3.89
N LYS A 87 23.06 -10.75 4.97
CA LYS A 87 23.00 -9.40 5.56
C LYS A 87 23.42 -8.33 4.55
N LYS A 88 24.43 -8.63 3.72
CA LYS A 88 24.89 -7.72 2.66
C LYS A 88 23.83 -7.54 1.57
N LEU A 89 23.23 -8.64 1.10
CA LEU A 89 22.18 -8.60 0.08
C LEU A 89 20.90 -7.91 0.60
N GLU A 90 20.54 -8.13 1.86
CA GLU A 90 19.43 -7.45 2.53
C GLU A 90 19.65 -5.94 2.61
N ALA A 91 20.84 -5.51 3.04
CA ALA A 91 21.20 -4.09 3.11
C ALA A 91 21.18 -3.44 1.71
N GLU A 92 21.67 -4.15 0.69
CA GLU A 92 21.61 -3.66 -0.69
C GLU A 92 20.16 -3.54 -1.18
N LEU A 93 19.31 -4.54 -0.91
CA LEU A 93 17.90 -4.52 -1.27
C LEU A 93 17.14 -3.37 -0.60
N GLN A 94 17.41 -3.12 0.69
CA GLN A 94 16.80 -2.03 1.45
C GLN A 94 17.08 -0.66 0.83
N ILE A 95 18.30 -0.46 0.30
CA ILE A 95 18.70 0.81 -0.33
C ILE A 95 18.03 0.97 -1.70
N ILE A 96 18.08 -0.06 -2.56
CA ILE A 96 17.64 0.08 -3.96
C ILE A 96 16.13 -0.09 -4.13
N ALA A 97 15.49 -0.89 -3.28
CA ALA A 97 14.09 -1.26 -3.39
C ALA A 97 13.46 -1.49 -1.99
N PRO A 98 13.31 -0.43 -1.17
CA PRO A 98 12.87 -0.54 0.22
C PRO A 98 11.51 -1.24 0.38
N SER A 99 10.55 -1.00 -0.53
CA SER A 99 9.25 -1.68 -0.46
C SER A 99 9.33 -3.17 -0.77
N LEU A 100 10.31 -3.59 -1.59
CA LEU A 100 10.55 -5.01 -1.87
C LEU A 100 11.30 -5.68 -0.72
N TYR A 101 12.21 -4.95 -0.08
CA TYR A 101 12.85 -5.36 1.17
C TYR A 101 11.81 -5.61 2.28
N ASP A 102 10.90 -4.65 2.51
CA ASP A 102 9.84 -4.80 3.53
C ASP A 102 8.95 -6.02 3.25
N PHE A 103 8.60 -6.24 1.98
CA PHE A 103 7.88 -7.44 1.56
C PHE A 103 8.67 -8.72 1.86
N TYR A 104 9.95 -8.76 1.49
CA TYR A 104 10.82 -9.90 1.76
C TYR A 104 10.90 -10.22 3.26
N ILE A 105 11.19 -9.22 4.11
CA ILE A 105 11.24 -9.42 5.57
C ILE A 105 9.89 -9.90 6.10
N TYR A 106 8.78 -9.29 5.67
CA TYR A 106 7.44 -9.73 6.08
C TYR A 106 7.19 -11.19 5.71
N THR A 107 7.54 -11.62 4.49
CA THR A 107 7.36 -13.02 4.06
C THR A 107 8.21 -14.00 4.85
N ASN A 108 9.44 -13.62 5.23
CA ASN A 108 10.28 -14.47 6.07
C ASN A 108 9.69 -14.61 7.48
N LEU A 109 9.17 -13.53 8.06
CA LEU A 109 8.51 -13.59 9.37
C LEU A 109 7.28 -14.53 9.36
N GLN A 110 6.54 -14.64 8.24
CA GLN A 110 5.39 -15.56 8.15
C GLN A 110 5.78 -17.04 8.15
N ARG A 111 7.04 -17.37 7.91
CA ARG A 111 7.54 -18.75 7.90
C ARG A 111 7.94 -19.23 9.28
N LEU A 112 8.05 -18.31 10.24
CA LEU A 112 8.44 -18.60 11.61
C LEU A 112 7.26 -19.20 12.39
N SER A 113 7.57 -20.09 13.32
CA SER A 113 6.61 -20.51 14.35
C SER A 113 6.31 -19.35 15.32
N ASN A 114 5.18 -19.43 16.03
CA ASN A 114 4.80 -18.42 17.03
C ASN A 114 5.90 -18.20 18.08
N ALA A 115 6.58 -19.26 18.52
CA ALA A 115 7.67 -19.18 19.49
C ALA A 115 8.89 -18.41 18.94
N GLN A 116 9.23 -18.63 17.67
CA GLN A 116 10.33 -17.91 17.00
C GLN A 116 9.97 -16.46 16.74
N LEU A 117 8.71 -16.18 16.37
CA LEU A 117 8.23 -14.83 16.09
C LEU A 117 8.19 -13.95 17.35
N LEU A 118 7.94 -14.55 18.52
CA LEU A 118 7.98 -13.90 19.83
C LEU A 118 9.40 -13.55 20.31
N GLN A 119 10.45 -14.05 19.65
CA GLN A 119 11.82 -13.65 19.97
C GLN A 119 12.02 -12.16 19.69
N GLU A 120 12.76 -11.47 20.57
CA GLU A 120 12.91 -10.01 20.55
C GLU A 120 13.38 -9.48 19.19
N GLU A 121 14.32 -10.17 18.54
CA GLU A 121 14.83 -9.79 17.21
C GLU A 121 13.72 -9.77 16.16
N ASN A 122 12.90 -10.83 16.09
CA ASN A 122 11.85 -10.98 15.10
C ASN A 122 10.67 -10.05 15.39
N LEU A 123 10.34 -9.87 16.67
CA LEU A 123 9.33 -8.93 17.11
C LEU A 123 9.73 -7.48 16.78
N SER A 124 11.02 -7.14 16.91
CA SER A 124 11.57 -5.83 16.52
C SER A 124 11.52 -5.62 15.01
N LYS A 125 11.85 -6.64 14.20
CA LYS A 125 11.67 -6.62 12.74
C LYS A 125 10.21 -6.39 12.36
N LEU A 126 9.28 -7.13 12.97
CA LEU A 126 7.84 -6.97 12.74
C LEU A 126 7.36 -5.57 13.13
N LYS A 127 7.81 -5.04 14.28
CA LYS A 127 7.48 -3.68 14.73
C LYS A 127 7.96 -2.63 13.72
N LYS A 128 9.17 -2.74 13.18
CA LYS A 128 9.68 -1.81 12.16
C LYS A 128 8.81 -1.83 10.90
N LEU A 129 8.29 -2.98 10.49
CA LEU A 129 7.42 -3.09 9.32
C LEU A 129 6.08 -2.36 9.48
N THR A 130 5.64 -2.07 10.72
CA THR A 130 4.44 -1.23 10.95
C THR A 130 4.61 0.19 10.42
N GLU A 131 5.86 0.64 10.23
CA GLU A 131 6.21 1.95 9.69
C GLU A 131 6.58 1.89 8.19
N SER A 132 6.34 0.76 7.53
CA SER A 132 6.65 0.58 6.10
C SER A 132 5.95 1.63 5.24
N LYS A 133 6.66 2.12 4.21
CA LYS A 133 6.06 2.97 3.18
C LYS A 133 5.02 2.23 2.33
N ASN A 134 5.06 0.90 2.32
CA ASN A 134 4.06 0.08 1.67
C ASN A 134 2.85 -0.09 2.60
N GLU A 135 1.74 0.58 2.28
CA GLU A 135 0.51 0.59 3.11
C GLU A 135 -0.03 -0.81 3.41
N LEU A 136 0.08 -1.76 2.46
CA LEU A 136 -0.36 -3.15 2.68
C LEU A 136 0.51 -3.83 3.74
N ILE A 137 1.83 -3.72 3.61
CA ILE A 137 2.77 -4.33 4.56
C ILE A 137 2.65 -3.69 5.94
N ALA A 138 2.57 -2.35 6.01
CA ALA A 138 2.32 -1.65 7.25
C ALA A 138 1.04 -2.13 7.94
N THR A 139 -0.07 -2.22 7.19
CA THR A 139 -1.36 -2.69 7.73
C THR A 139 -1.27 -4.11 8.27
N LEU A 140 -0.69 -5.04 7.50
CA LEU A 140 -0.57 -6.44 7.91
C LEU A 140 0.40 -6.62 9.08
N ALA A 141 1.52 -5.91 9.06
CA ALA A 141 2.49 -5.91 10.16
C ALA A 141 1.90 -5.33 11.44
N THR A 142 1.15 -4.22 11.37
CA THR A 142 0.45 -3.65 12.53
C THR A 142 -0.54 -4.65 13.09
N TYR A 143 -1.39 -5.24 12.24
CA TYR A 143 -2.35 -6.26 12.67
C TYR A 143 -1.65 -7.40 13.40
N GLN A 144 -0.61 -8.00 12.79
CA GLN A 144 0.10 -9.13 13.37
C GLN A 144 0.85 -8.76 14.65
N TYR A 145 1.55 -7.62 14.66
CA TYR A 145 2.26 -7.13 15.83
C TYR A 145 1.31 -6.95 17.00
N THR A 146 0.18 -6.28 16.77
CA THR A 146 -0.85 -6.03 17.78
C THR A 146 -1.46 -7.33 18.33
N VAL A 147 -1.73 -8.33 17.47
CA VAL A 147 -2.21 -9.64 17.94
C VAL A 147 -1.19 -10.32 18.84
N ILE A 148 0.07 -10.35 18.42
CA ILE A 148 1.14 -11.07 19.12
C ILE A 148 1.53 -10.37 20.43
N SER A 149 1.60 -9.04 20.43
CA SER A 149 1.91 -8.25 21.62
C SER A 149 0.75 -8.15 22.61
N GLN A 150 -0.45 -8.59 22.21
CA GLN A 150 -1.68 -8.47 23.00
C GLN A 150 -1.97 -7.03 23.47
N ASP A 151 -1.54 -6.03 22.69
CA ASP A 151 -1.75 -4.62 23.02
C ASP A 151 -3.21 -4.23 22.76
N LEU A 152 -4.04 -4.32 23.81
CA LEU A 152 -5.46 -3.98 23.78
C LEU A 152 -5.74 -2.57 23.25
N LYS A 153 -4.88 -1.57 23.58
CA LYS A 153 -5.07 -0.20 23.10
C LYS A 153 -4.89 -0.12 21.59
N SER A 154 -3.88 -0.80 21.07
CA SER A 154 -3.63 -0.89 19.63
C SER A 154 -4.72 -1.69 18.91
N MET A 155 -5.29 -2.73 19.54
CA MET A 155 -6.42 -3.49 18.97
C MET A 155 -7.66 -2.63 18.81
N GLU A 156 -8.06 -1.89 19.85
CA GLU A 156 -9.27 -1.06 19.83
C GLU A 156 -9.16 0.13 18.88
N SER A 157 -7.95 0.68 18.73
CA SER A 157 -7.69 1.84 17.85
C SER A 157 -7.31 1.46 16.42
N PHE A 158 -7.24 0.17 16.10
CA PHE A 158 -6.80 -0.29 14.79
C PHE A 158 -7.71 0.19 13.66
N GLN A 159 -7.07 0.68 12.60
CA GLN A 159 -7.72 1.05 11.35
C GLN A 159 -6.83 0.67 10.17
N SER A 160 -7.36 -0.08 9.23
CA SER A 160 -6.65 -0.46 8.01
C SER A 160 -6.56 0.71 7.02
N LYS A 161 -5.39 1.34 6.95
CA LYS A 161 -5.13 2.40 5.95
C LYS A 161 -5.22 1.86 4.51
N TRP A 162 -4.80 0.62 4.28
CA TRP A 162 -4.82 0.01 2.95
C TRP A 162 -6.24 -0.27 2.43
N LEU A 163 -7.13 -0.80 3.29
CA LEU A 163 -8.52 -1.08 2.90
C LEU A 163 -9.33 0.20 2.71
N ASN A 164 -9.08 1.23 3.53
CA ASN A 164 -9.82 2.49 3.48
C ASN A 164 -9.55 3.36 2.23
N LYS A 165 -8.49 3.06 1.45
CA LYS A 165 -8.09 3.87 0.29
C LYS A 165 -8.71 3.40 -1.03
N LYS A 166 -9.03 2.11 -1.13
CA LYS A 166 -9.54 1.50 -2.37
C LYS A 166 -11.01 1.84 -2.63
N ASP A 167 -11.74 2.15 -1.55
CA ASP A 167 -13.18 2.40 -1.54
C ASP A 167 -13.46 3.83 -1.05
N LYS A 168 -13.20 4.83 -1.89
CA LYS A 168 -13.67 6.21 -1.61
C LYS A 168 -15.19 6.36 -1.76
N ASP A 169 -15.81 5.50 -2.58
CA ASP A 169 -17.25 5.56 -2.91
C ASP A 169 -18.11 4.60 -2.09
N THR A 170 -17.51 3.64 -1.39
CA THR A 170 -18.20 2.73 -0.48
C THR A 170 -17.95 3.16 0.96
N LEU A 171 -18.89 3.92 1.51
CA LEU A 171 -18.93 4.40 2.90
C LEU A 171 -19.01 3.27 3.97
N ASN A 172 -18.62 2.04 3.64
CA ASN A 172 -18.81 0.88 4.48
C ASN A 172 -17.46 0.27 4.82
N ASN A 173 -16.91 0.66 5.97
CA ASN A 173 -16.44 -0.19 7.08
C ASN A 173 -16.05 -1.67 6.81
N ASN A 174 -15.50 -2.01 5.65
CA ASN A 174 -15.21 -3.40 5.24
C ASN A 174 -13.88 -3.92 5.82
N ASP A 175 -13.45 -3.35 6.95
CA ASP A 175 -12.22 -3.70 7.64
C ASP A 175 -12.43 -4.96 8.49
N ILE A 176 -12.42 -6.11 7.81
CA ILE A 176 -12.49 -7.42 8.47
C ILE A 176 -11.35 -7.61 9.49
N LEU A 177 -10.20 -6.96 9.30
CA LEU A 177 -9.07 -7.03 10.23
C LEU A 177 -9.42 -6.33 11.53
N LYS A 178 -10.05 -5.15 11.47
CA LYS A 178 -10.57 -4.47 12.65
C LYS A 178 -11.59 -5.31 13.41
N ASP A 179 -12.54 -5.94 12.71
CA ASP A 179 -13.54 -6.79 13.37
C ASP A 179 -12.89 -8.00 14.05
N ARG A 180 -11.86 -8.61 13.43
CA ARG A 180 -11.06 -9.69 14.04
C ARG A 180 -10.28 -9.24 15.27
N LEU A 181 -9.66 -8.05 15.23
CA LEU A 181 -8.99 -7.48 16.39
C LEU A 181 -9.96 -7.14 17.51
N THR A 182 -11.16 -6.66 17.17
CA THR A 182 -12.24 -6.38 18.12
C THR A 182 -12.67 -7.66 18.83
N LEU A 183 -12.87 -8.74 18.07
CA LEU A 183 -13.16 -10.07 18.61
C LEU A 183 -12.05 -10.57 19.55
N GLN A 184 -10.78 -10.44 19.12
CA GLN A 184 -9.62 -10.83 19.92
C GLN A 184 -9.50 -10.00 21.21
N ALA A 185 -9.69 -8.68 21.13
CA ALA A 185 -9.65 -7.79 22.28
C ALA A 185 -10.76 -8.15 23.28
N ALA A 186 -11.99 -8.39 22.78
CA ALA A 186 -13.09 -8.84 23.62
C ALA A 186 -12.77 -10.15 24.34
N TYR A 187 -12.20 -11.14 23.63
CA TYR A 187 -11.76 -12.40 24.24
C TYR A 187 -10.73 -12.18 25.35
N ILE A 188 -9.73 -11.32 25.14
CA ILE A 188 -8.73 -10.99 26.17
C ILE A 188 -9.39 -10.25 27.36
N TYR A 189 -10.34 -9.36 27.12
CA TYR A 189 -11.11 -8.72 28.20
C TYR A 189 -11.93 -9.74 29.01
N MET A 190 -12.50 -10.76 28.37
CA MET A 190 -13.16 -11.86 29.07
C MET A 190 -12.18 -12.64 29.95
N GLN A 191 -10.98 -12.97 29.43
CA GLN A 191 -9.92 -13.61 30.21
C GLN A 191 -9.49 -12.77 31.42
N ASN A 192 -9.52 -11.44 31.29
CA ASN A 192 -9.20 -10.49 32.35
C ASN A 192 -10.40 -10.13 33.25
N ASN A 193 -11.49 -10.90 33.21
CA ASN A 193 -12.73 -10.67 33.98
C ASN A 193 -13.44 -9.32 33.72
N ASN A 194 -13.12 -8.62 32.64
CA ASN A 194 -13.81 -7.39 32.23
C ASN A 194 -14.93 -7.70 31.23
N ILE A 195 -15.96 -8.39 31.71
CA ILE A 195 -17.07 -8.91 30.89
C ILE A 195 -17.87 -7.78 30.24
N GLN A 196 -18.07 -6.66 30.95
CA GLN A 196 -18.80 -5.51 30.42
C GLN A 196 -18.13 -4.92 29.17
N LYS A 197 -16.81 -4.66 29.23
CA LYS A 197 -16.06 -4.15 28.08
C LYS A 197 -16.00 -5.17 26.94
N ALA A 198 -15.87 -6.46 27.27
CA ALA A 198 -15.92 -7.52 26.26
C ALA A 198 -17.25 -7.51 25.50
N HIS A 199 -18.39 -7.50 26.19
CA HIS A 199 -19.70 -7.44 25.54
C HIS A 199 -19.87 -6.18 24.69
N GLN A 200 -19.45 -5.01 25.21
CA GLN A 200 -19.47 -3.76 24.43
C GLN A 200 -18.70 -3.87 23.10
N LEU A 201 -17.54 -4.53 23.12
CA LEU A 201 -16.74 -4.74 21.90
C LEU A 201 -17.40 -5.75 20.96
N LEU A 202 -17.94 -6.86 21.47
CA LEU A 202 -18.63 -7.86 20.67
C LEU A 202 -19.89 -7.28 19.99
N ASP A 203 -20.66 -6.46 20.71
CA ASP A 203 -21.85 -5.78 20.18
C ASP A 203 -21.52 -4.76 19.10
N SER A 204 -20.31 -4.20 19.11
CA SER A 204 -19.87 -3.24 18.08
C SER A 204 -19.60 -3.89 16.72
N ILE A 205 -19.46 -5.22 16.66
CA ILE A 205 -19.25 -5.97 15.43
C ILE A 205 -20.60 -6.08 14.69
N THR A 206 -20.76 -5.25 13.67
CA THR A 206 -21.98 -5.17 12.87
C THR A 206 -21.96 -6.11 11.66
N PRO A 207 -23.13 -6.55 11.15
CA PRO A 207 -23.18 -7.45 9.99
C PRO A 207 -22.66 -6.78 8.72
N LYS A 208 -21.74 -7.47 8.02
CA LYS A 208 -21.18 -7.10 6.72
C LYS A 208 -21.02 -8.35 5.86
N GLU A 209 -20.90 -8.18 4.55
CA GLU A 209 -20.74 -9.32 3.63
C GLU A 209 -19.49 -10.14 3.93
N ASN A 210 -18.37 -9.49 4.27
CA ASN A 210 -17.08 -10.17 4.45
C ASN A 210 -16.81 -10.66 5.89
N ASN A 211 -17.68 -10.39 6.87
CA ASN A 211 -17.40 -10.67 8.28
C ASN A 211 -18.35 -11.67 8.94
N GLN A 212 -19.18 -12.37 8.16
CA GLN A 212 -20.23 -13.27 8.67
C GLN A 212 -19.73 -14.29 9.72
N TYR A 213 -18.55 -14.88 9.50
CA TYR A 213 -17.94 -15.80 10.46
C TYR A 213 -17.54 -15.12 11.77
N VAL A 214 -16.91 -13.95 11.69
CA VAL A 214 -16.49 -13.16 12.87
C VAL A 214 -17.72 -12.76 13.68
N LEU A 215 -18.77 -12.29 13.00
CA LEU A 215 -20.05 -11.93 13.62
C LEU A 215 -20.70 -13.12 14.32
N LYS A 216 -20.71 -14.30 13.69
CA LYS A 216 -21.26 -15.52 14.30
C LYS A 216 -20.52 -15.86 15.59
N THR A 217 -19.19 -15.88 15.56
CA THR A 217 -18.37 -16.14 16.75
C THR A 217 -18.58 -15.08 17.83
N ALA A 218 -18.72 -13.81 17.45
CA ALA A 218 -19.00 -12.74 18.40
C ALA A 218 -20.31 -12.95 19.15
N ARG A 219 -21.38 -13.30 18.42
CA ARG A 219 -22.71 -13.59 18.99
C ARG A 219 -22.68 -14.80 19.93
N GLU A 220 -21.94 -15.85 19.55
CA GLU A 220 -21.76 -17.03 20.40
C GLU A 220 -21.04 -16.63 21.70
N LEU A 221 -19.94 -15.88 21.63
CA LEU A 221 -19.15 -15.46 22.79
C LEU A 221 -19.92 -14.61 23.81
N ILE A 222 -20.86 -13.76 23.36
CA ILE A 222 -21.75 -12.99 24.25
C ILE A 222 -22.52 -13.92 25.19
N HIS A 223 -22.90 -15.11 24.72
CA HIS A 223 -23.64 -16.07 25.54
C HIS A 223 -22.73 -16.88 26.48
N TYR A 224 -21.46 -17.08 26.13
CA TYR A 224 -20.51 -17.85 26.95
C TYR A 224 -20.02 -17.10 28.21
N GLY A 225 -20.14 -15.76 28.26
CA GLY A 225 -19.80 -14.95 29.44
C GLY A 225 -20.81 -15.02 30.60
N VAL A 226 -22.01 -15.56 30.37
CA VAL A 226 -23.12 -15.60 31.35
C VAL A 226 -22.92 -16.66 32.44
N GLY A 227 -21.99 -17.62 32.24
CA GLY A 227 -21.76 -18.75 33.16
C GLY A 227 -20.55 -18.63 34.09
N MET A 228 -19.64 -17.67 33.89
CA MET A 228 -18.44 -17.55 34.75
C MET A 228 -18.67 -16.78 36.07
N ASP A 229 -19.85 -16.17 36.24
CA ASP A 229 -20.14 -15.27 37.37
C ASP A 229 -20.75 -15.97 38.59
N LYS A 230 -20.86 -17.31 38.62
CA LYS A 230 -21.48 -18.02 39.76
C LYS A 230 -20.71 -19.18 40.37
N ASP A 231 -19.81 -19.84 39.65
CA ASP A 231 -19.32 -21.16 40.13
C ASP A 231 -17.88 -21.15 40.71
N ILE A 232 -17.17 -20.02 40.75
CA ILE A 232 -15.77 -19.97 41.22
C ILE A 232 -15.62 -19.31 42.60
N VAL A 233 -16.62 -18.58 43.11
CA VAL A 233 -16.54 -17.95 44.44
C VAL A 233 -17.03 -18.88 45.56
N GLU A 234 -17.89 -19.88 45.27
CA GLU A 234 -18.41 -20.80 46.31
C GLU A 234 -17.49 -22.00 46.62
N SER A 235 -16.55 -22.36 45.75
CA SER A 235 -15.70 -23.55 45.98
C SER A 235 -14.47 -23.30 46.86
N SER A 236 -14.17 -22.05 47.23
CA SER A 236 -13.02 -21.71 48.10
C SER A 236 -13.39 -21.42 49.56
N GLN A 237 -14.65 -21.59 49.97
CA GLN A 237 -15.07 -21.45 51.38
C GLN A 237 -15.64 -22.72 52.02
N ILE A 238 -15.53 -23.89 51.38
CA ILE A 238 -15.90 -25.16 52.01
C ILE A 238 -14.72 -26.13 51.94
N LYS A 239 -13.82 -25.99 52.91
CA LYS A 239 -13.12 -27.10 53.57
C LYS A 239 -12.39 -26.53 54.80
N GLU A 240 -13.06 -26.70 55.95
CA GLU A 240 -12.41 -26.86 57.25
C GLU A 240 -11.35 -27.97 57.21
#